data_AF-A0A2S3Z6Q2-F1
#
_entry.id   AF-A0A2S3Z6Q2-F1
#
_cell.length_a   1.000
_cell.length_b   1.000
_cell.length_c   1.000
_cell.angle_alpha   90.00
_cell.angle_beta   90.00
_cell.angle_gamma   90.00
#
_symmetry.space_group_name_H-M   'P 1'
#
loop_
_entity.id
_entity.type
_entity.pdbx_description
1 polymer ?
#
loop_
_entity_poly.entity_id
_entity_poly.type
_entity_poly.pdbx_seq_one_letter_code
_entity_poly.pdbx_strand_id
1 'polypeptide(L)'
;MRGGARRAWPSQLRQDATEDCVVASFTILTVCSGNICRSPLAEQLLRVGLVRWPEVALGSAGTIGLTGQAMPYEAADLSRHFGGDPSLHVARVLTAEHLSEADLVFAMSREHRRAIVELYPRAIRYTFTIREFARLVNGVTDEDLEEAAALPLHDVVGRFSTLVGFAASQRGAVNPPESPDDDDVVDPYRRSDEVYAESARQLVPAVNEVVSLFHRSTRVHQP
;
A
#
# COMPACT_ATOMS: atom_id res chain seq x y z
N MET A 1 -59.59 31.03 40.43
CA MET A 1 -58.81 29.85 40.00
C MET A 1 -58.17 30.22 38.68
N ARG A 2 -56.83 30.33 38.64
CA ARG A 2 -56.07 31.02 37.58
C ARG A 2 -55.76 30.06 36.43
N GLY A 3 -56.28 30.34 35.22
CA GLY A 3 -55.87 29.72 33.96
C GLY A 3 -55.03 30.71 33.15
N GLY A 4 -53.75 30.42 32.94
CA GLY A 4 -52.83 31.23 32.14
C GLY A 4 -52.26 30.41 31.00
N ALA A 5 -52.69 30.69 29.77
CA ALA A 5 -52.07 30.20 28.55
C ALA A 5 -50.96 31.16 28.11
N ARG A 6 -49.71 30.69 28.06
CA ARG A 6 -48.62 31.31 27.30
C ARG A 6 -47.90 30.22 26.51
N ARG A 7 -47.74 30.48 25.22
CA ARG A 7 -46.93 29.70 24.29
C ARG A 7 -45.48 29.71 24.76
N ALA A 8 -44.84 28.54 24.80
CA ALA A 8 -43.40 28.41 24.97
C ALA A 8 -42.88 27.45 23.88
N TRP A 9 -41.85 27.92 23.19
CA TRP A 9 -41.07 27.23 22.17
C TRP A 9 -40.38 25.98 22.76
N PRO A 10 -40.15 24.89 22.00
CA PRO A 10 -39.45 23.73 22.55
C PRO A 10 -37.99 24.07 22.85
N SER A 11 -37.63 23.98 24.12
CA SER A 11 -36.26 24.11 24.61
C SER A 11 -35.56 22.76 24.58
N GLN A 12 -34.47 22.70 23.81
CA GLN A 12 -33.28 21.86 24.00
C GLN A 12 -33.49 20.34 24.00
N LEU A 13 -32.76 19.66 23.10
CA LEU A 13 -31.45 19.12 23.46
C LEU A 13 -30.66 18.79 22.19
N ARG A 14 -29.40 19.23 22.22
CA ARG A 14 -28.36 19.01 21.23
C ARG A 14 -28.22 17.51 20.96
N GLN A 15 -28.18 17.12 19.70
CA GLN A 15 -27.46 15.94 19.24
C GLN A 15 -26.35 16.44 18.31
N ASP A 16 -25.33 17.03 18.92
CA ASP A 16 -23.98 16.96 18.39
C ASP A 16 -23.48 15.56 18.76
N ALA A 17 -23.35 14.67 17.78
CA ALA A 17 -22.55 13.45 17.90
C ALA A 17 -22.16 12.98 16.49
N THR A 18 -21.00 13.46 16.07
CA THR A 18 -20.05 12.81 15.15
C THR A 18 -20.59 12.46 13.77
N GLU A 19 -20.59 13.45 12.88
CA GLU A 19 -20.09 13.16 11.53
C GLU A 19 -18.72 12.51 11.71
N ASP A 20 -18.62 11.20 11.43
CA ASP A 20 -17.35 10.53 11.28
C ASP A 20 -16.56 11.34 10.26
N CYS A 21 -15.63 12.15 10.75
CA CYS A 21 -14.67 12.82 9.91
C CYS A 21 -13.79 11.70 9.37
N VAL A 22 -14.19 11.12 8.24
CA VAL A 22 -13.38 10.15 7.51
C VAL A 22 -12.10 10.88 7.18
N VAL A 23 -11.07 10.64 8.00
CA VAL A 23 -9.74 11.16 7.73
C VAL A 23 -9.36 10.53 6.40
N ALA A 24 -9.13 11.35 5.37
CA ALA A 24 -8.76 10.84 4.06
C ALA A 24 -7.56 9.91 4.23
N SER A 25 -7.72 8.65 3.82
CA SER A 25 -6.69 7.62 3.95
C SER A 25 -6.03 7.37 2.60
N PHE A 26 -4.71 7.15 2.60
CA PHE A 26 -3.99 6.67 1.42
C PHE A 26 -3.90 5.14 1.48
N THR A 27 -4.50 4.44 0.52
CA THR A 27 -4.62 2.98 0.55
C THR A 27 -3.60 2.31 -0.37
N ILE A 28 -2.77 1.45 0.22
CA ILE A 28 -1.79 0.62 -0.49
C ILE A 28 -2.23 -0.85 -0.46
N LEU A 29 -2.36 -1.47 -1.63
CA LEU A 29 -2.75 -2.86 -1.79
C LEU A 29 -1.60 -3.69 -2.39
N THR A 30 -1.22 -4.80 -1.75
CA THR A 30 -0.24 -5.75 -2.31
C THR A 30 -0.94 -6.99 -2.87
N VAL A 31 -0.49 -7.51 -4.03
CA VAL A 31 -1.20 -8.57 -4.75
C VAL A 31 -0.27 -9.67 -5.24
N CYS A 32 -0.60 -10.93 -4.91
CA CYS A 32 0.02 -12.13 -5.48
C CYS A 32 -1.06 -13.14 -5.90
N SER A 33 -0.74 -14.42 -6.12
CA SER A 33 -1.74 -15.42 -6.53
C SER A 33 -2.66 -15.82 -5.38
N GLY A 34 -2.07 -16.36 -4.31
CA GLY A 34 -2.82 -17.00 -3.22
C GLY A 34 -3.11 -16.12 -2.02
N ASN A 35 -2.46 -14.94 -1.91
CA ASN A 35 -2.50 -14.07 -0.73
C ASN A 35 -2.04 -14.75 0.58
N ILE A 36 -1.01 -15.59 0.50
CA ILE A 36 -0.49 -16.33 1.67
C ILE A 36 1.03 -16.21 1.86
N CYS A 37 1.81 -15.92 0.80
CA CYS A 37 3.28 -15.80 0.89
C CYS A 37 3.74 -14.36 0.62
N ARG A 38 3.86 -13.98 -0.65
CA ARG A 38 4.51 -12.74 -1.10
C ARG A 38 3.75 -11.45 -0.75
N SER A 39 2.47 -11.35 -1.13
CA SER A 39 1.68 -10.14 -0.85
C SER A 39 1.47 -9.86 0.64
N PRO A 40 1.11 -10.84 1.51
CA PRO A 40 1.01 -10.53 2.93
C PRO A 40 2.36 -10.21 3.56
N LEU A 41 3.45 -10.86 3.14
CA LEU A 41 4.79 -10.45 3.60
C LEU A 41 5.08 -8.99 3.24
N ALA A 42 4.82 -8.59 1.99
CA ALA A 42 5.01 -7.20 1.54
C ALA A 42 4.17 -6.20 2.36
N GLU A 43 2.90 -6.53 2.62
CA GLU A 43 2.00 -5.70 3.45
C GLU A 43 2.56 -5.51 4.86
N GLN A 44 3.02 -6.59 5.50
CA GLN A 44 3.58 -6.55 6.85
C GLN A 44 4.85 -5.70 6.91
N LEU A 45 5.75 -5.83 5.94
CA LEU A 45 6.96 -5.02 5.86
C LEU A 45 6.65 -3.53 5.65
N LEU A 46 5.70 -3.22 4.76
CA LEU A 46 5.22 -1.85 4.56
C LEU A 46 4.58 -1.30 5.85
N ARG A 47 3.82 -2.13 6.59
CA ARG A 47 3.19 -1.73 7.85
C ARG A 47 4.22 -1.33 8.91
N VAL A 48 5.32 -2.08 9.00
CA VAL A 48 6.45 -1.74 9.86
C VAL A 48 7.10 -0.43 9.41
N GLY A 49 7.38 -0.29 8.12
CA GLY A 49 8.10 0.87 7.58
C GLY A 49 7.28 2.17 7.58
N LEU A 50 5.95 2.10 7.49
CA LEU A 50 5.05 3.23 7.35
C LEU A 50 4.24 3.53 8.63
N VAL A 51 4.56 2.88 9.76
CA VAL A 51 3.81 2.96 11.03
C VAL A 51 3.57 4.37 11.57
N ARG A 52 4.40 5.35 11.16
CA ARG A 52 4.28 6.75 11.61
C ARG A 52 3.13 7.53 10.97
N TRP A 53 2.48 6.99 9.94
CA TRP A 53 1.36 7.62 9.24
C TRP A 53 0.09 6.80 9.42
N PRO A 54 -0.74 7.11 10.44
CA PRO A 54 -1.99 6.40 10.69
C PRO A 54 -3.01 6.54 9.54
N GLU A 55 -2.84 7.53 8.67
CA GLU A 55 -3.66 7.77 7.47
C GLU A 55 -3.36 6.77 6.35
N VAL A 56 -2.29 5.97 6.45
CA VAL A 56 -1.93 4.98 5.43
C VAL A 56 -2.61 3.64 5.75
N ALA A 57 -3.63 3.31 4.94
CA ALA A 57 -4.28 2.01 4.99
C ALA A 57 -3.47 1.00 4.18
N LEU A 58 -3.20 -0.16 4.77
CA LEU A 58 -2.46 -1.25 4.14
C LEU A 58 -3.32 -2.51 4.10
N GLY A 59 -3.32 -3.17 2.95
CA GLY A 59 -3.95 -4.48 2.80
C GLY A 59 -3.27 -5.31 1.71
N SER A 60 -3.65 -6.58 1.66
CA SER A 60 -3.20 -7.51 0.63
C SER A 60 -4.37 -8.32 0.08
N ALA A 61 -4.20 -8.83 -1.14
CA ALA A 61 -5.17 -9.69 -1.80
C ALA A 61 -4.49 -10.68 -2.76
N GLY A 62 -5.28 -11.61 -3.29
CA GLY A 62 -4.83 -12.67 -4.18
C GLY A 62 -5.64 -12.73 -5.46
N THR A 63 -5.01 -12.84 -6.63
CA THR A 63 -5.74 -12.96 -7.91
C THR A 63 -6.60 -14.22 -7.97
N ILE A 64 -6.17 -15.29 -7.29
CA ILE A 64 -6.97 -16.50 -7.04
C ILE A 64 -7.55 -16.43 -5.62
N GLY A 65 -6.71 -16.07 -4.64
CA GLY A 65 -7.08 -15.93 -3.23
C GLY A 65 -7.41 -17.25 -2.55
N LEU A 66 -6.52 -17.74 -1.68
CA LEU A 66 -6.77 -18.93 -0.87
C LEU A 66 -7.57 -18.56 0.38
N THR A 67 -8.81 -18.11 0.18
CA THR A 67 -9.63 -17.43 1.20
C THR A 67 -9.66 -18.19 2.53
N GLY A 68 -9.44 -17.47 3.63
CA GLY A 68 -9.47 -18.01 4.99
C GLY A 68 -8.16 -18.66 5.45
N GLN A 69 -7.16 -18.80 4.57
CA GLN A 69 -5.86 -19.37 4.93
C GLN A 69 -4.96 -18.31 5.59
N ALA A 70 -4.20 -18.74 6.59
CA ALA A 70 -3.09 -17.96 7.16
C ALA A 70 -1.84 -18.03 6.27
N MET A 71 -0.81 -17.26 6.62
CA MET A 71 0.51 -17.41 6.00
C MET A 71 1.13 -18.77 6.36
N PRO A 72 1.83 -19.46 5.43
CA PRO A 72 2.65 -20.62 5.75
C PRO A 72 3.73 -20.26 6.76
N TYR A 73 4.24 -21.26 7.48
CA TYR A 73 5.21 -21.07 8.55
C TYR A 73 6.41 -20.25 8.08
N GLU A 74 6.98 -20.56 6.92
CA GLU A 74 8.18 -19.93 6.38
C GLU A 74 7.95 -18.44 6.08
N ALA A 75 6.80 -18.10 5.49
CA ALA A 75 6.44 -16.70 5.22
C ALA A 75 6.13 -15.93 6.52
N ALA A 76 5.45 -16.59 7.47
CA ALA A 76 5.14 -16.00 8.77
C ALA A 76 6.42 -15.77 9.60
N ASP A 77 7.38 -16.68 9.53
CA ASP A 77 8.68 -16.56 10.21
C ASP A 77 9.49 -15.41 9.63
N LEU A 78 9.55 -15.28 8.30
CA LEU A 78 10.13 -14.11 7.63
C LEU A 78 9.44 -12.81 8.06
N SER A 79 8.11 -12.79 8.14
CA SER A 79 7.37 -11.60 8.60
C SER A 79 7.80 -11.20 10.01
N ARG A 80 7.87 -12.15 10.96
CA ARG A 80 8.35 -11.87 12.32
C ARG A 80 9.80 -11.43 12.37
N HIS A 81 10.66 -12.07 11.56
CA HIS A 81 12.08 -11.72 11.47
C HIS A 81 12.30 -10.25 11.11
N PHE A 82 11.45 -9.69 10.24
CA PHE A 82 11.50 -8.28 9.85
C PHE A 82 10.56 -7.38 10.69
N GLY A 83 10.03 -7.86 11.81
CA GLY A 83 9.25 -7.07 12.77
C GLY A 83 7.76 -6.93 12.47
N GLY A 84 7.23 -7.68 11.49
CA GLY A 84 5.80 -7.75 11.20
C GLY A 84 5.05 -8.71 12.12
N ASP A 85 3.71 -8.66 12.04
CA ASP A 85 2.82 -9.56 12.79
C ASP A 85 1.83 -10.27 11.85
N PRO A 86 2.07 -11.55 11.52
CA PRO A 86 1.21 -12.31 10.63
C PRO A 86 -0.05 -12.87 11.31
N SER A 87 -0.25 -12.67 12.62
CA SER A 87 -1.28 -13.36 13.41
C SER A 87 -2.71 -13.07 12.96
N LEU A 88 -2.97 -11.86 12.47
CA LEU A 88 -4.27 -11.41 11.99
C LEU A 88 -4.43 -11.55 10.47
N HIS A 89 -3.39 -12.01 9.76
CA HIS A 89 -3.48 -12.18 8.31
C HIS A 89 -4.45 -13.30 7.95
N VAL A 90 -5.39 -12.97 7.07
CA VAL A 90 -6.30 -13.94 6.47
C VAL A 90 -6.36 -13.66 4.98
N ALA A 91 -6.04 -14.68 4.18
CA ALA A 91 -6.07 -14.59 2.74
C ALA A 91 -7.48 -14.24 2.22
N ARG A 92 -7.54 -13.39 1.20
CA ARG A 92 -8.77 -13.00 0.49
C ARG A 92 -8.55 -12.89 -1.02
N VAL A 93 -9.64 -13.01 -1.78
CA VAL A 93 -9.64 -12.83 -3.24
C VAL A 93 -9.61 -11.33 -3.58
N LEU A 94 -8.87 -10.98 -4.62
CA LEU A 94 -8.86 -9.64 -5.20
C LEU A 94 -10.21 -9.36 -5.87
N THR A 95 -10.75 -8.16 -5.65
CA THR A 95 -12.01 -7.69 -6.24
C THR A 95 -11.77 -6.33 -6.88
N ALA A 96 -12.68 -5.91 -7.77
CA ALA A 96 -12.62 -4.58 -8.35
C ALA A 96 -12.84 -3.47 -7.30
N GLU A 97 -13.59 -3.77 -6.23
CA GLU A 97 -13.80 -2.86 -5.09
C GLU A 97 -12.48 -2.55 -4.38
N HIS A 98 -11.69 -3.58 -4.02
CA HIS A 98 -10.35 -3.40 -3.45
C HIS A 98 -9.46 -2.52 -4.33
N LEU A 99 -9.57 -2.65 -5.65
CA LEU A 99 -8.79 -1.84 -6.61
C LEU A 99 -9.32 -0.42 -6.75
N SER A 100 -10.62 -0.20 -6.57
CA SER A 100 -11.24 1.12 -6.64
C SER A 100 -10.96 1.99 -5.41
N GLU A 101 -10.69 1.34 -4.27
CA GLU A 101 -10.33 2.00 -3.01
C GLU A 101 -8.83 2.23 -2.86
N ALA A 102 -8.00 1.61 -3.71
CA ALA A 102 -6.55 1.72 -3.64
C ALA A 102 -6.01 2.94 -4.40
N ASP A 103 -5.09 3.66 -3.76
CA ASP A 103 -4.31 4.75 -4.37
C ASP A 103 -2.99 4.23 -4.97
N LEU A 104 -2.52 3.07 -4.51
CA LEU A 104 -1.31 2.41 -4.98
C LEU A 104 -1.44 0.89 -4.87
N VAL A 105 -1.11 0.18 -5.94
CA VAL A 105 -1.14 -1.30 -5.98
C VAL A 105 0.23 -1.86 -6.35
N PHE A 106 0.73 -2.75 -5.50
CA PHE A 106 1.97 -3.49 -5.73
C PHE A 106 1.69 -4.95 -6.09
N ALA A 107 1.89 -5.26 -7.37
CA ALA A 107 1.90 -6.62 -7.88
C ALA A 107 3.23 -7.33 -7.54
N MET A 108 3.18 -8.61 -7.19
CA MET A 108 4.39 -9.40 -6.96
C MET A 108 5.02 -9.93 -8.25
N SER A 109 4.31 -9.84 -9.37
CA SER A 109 4.84 -10.15 -10.71
C SER A 109 4.03 -9.43 -11.78
N ARG A 110 4.55 -9.39 -13.01
CA ARG A 110 3.87 -8.85 -14.19
C ARG A 110 2.59 -9.61 -14.51
N GLU A 111 2.53 -10.90 -14.24
CA GLU A 111 1.29 -11.68 -14.39
C GLU A 111 0.19 -11.19 -13.45
N HIS A 112 0.53 -10.87 -12.19
CA HIS A 112 -0.43 -10.26 -11.26
C HIS A 112 -0.83 -8.86 -11.73
N ARG A 113 0.12 -8.06 -12.21
CA ARG A 113 -0.16 -6.73 -12.77
C ARG A 113 -1.12 -6.82 -13.96
N ARG A 114 -0.90 -7.78 -14.87
CA ARG A 114 -1.81 -8.05 -15.99
C ARG A 114 -3.20 -8.41 -15.49
N ALA A 115 -3.32 -9.34 -14.54
CA ALA A 115 -4.61 -9.74 -13.97
C ALA A 115 -5.35 -8.58 -13.28
N ILE A 116 -4.63 -7.70 -12.58
CA ILE A 116 -5.18 -6.48 -11.97
C ILE A 116 -5.77 -5.55 -13.04
N VAL A 117 -5.03 -5.30 -14.12
CA VAL A 117 -5.48 -4.41 -15.21
C VAL A 117 -6.62 -5.03 -16.00
N GLU A 118 -6.63 -6.35 -16.18
CA GLU A 118 -7.77 -7.07 -16.79
C GLU A 118 -9.03 -6.96 -15.93
N LEU A 119 -8.90 -7.07 -14.60
CA LEU A 119 -10.02 -6.95 -13.66
C LEU A 119 -10.52 -5.50 -13.52
N TYR A 120 -9.61 -4.52 -13.46
CA TYR A 120 -9.94 -3.11 -13.32
C TYR A 120 -8.97 -2.24 -14.15
N PRO A 121 -9.29 -1.94 -15.43
CA PRO A 121 -8.37 -1.26 -16.34
C PRO A 121 -7.85 0.10 -15.86
N ARG A 122 -8.62 0.81 -15.02
CA ARG A 122 -8.21 2.10 -14.45
C ARG A 122 -7.01 1.97 -13.51
N ALA A 123 -6.76 0.78 -12.96
CA ALA A 123 -5.65 0.50 -12.05
C ALA A 123 -4.27 0.68 -12.68
N ILE A 124 -4.16 0.68 -14.02
CA ILE A 124 -2.87 0.80 -14.72
C ILE A 124 -2.05 2.02 -14.30
N ARG A 125 -2.71 3.11 -13.89
CA ARG A 125 -2.07 4.37 -13.49
C ARG A 125 -1.35 4.29 -12.15
N TYR A 126 -1.81 3.42 -11.26
CA TYR A 126 -1.32 3.30 -9.89
C TYR A 126 -0.90 1.86 -9.55
N THR A 127 -0.79 0.98 -10.54
CA THR A 127 -0.31 -0.40 -10.36
C THR A 127 1.10 -0.54 -10.93
N PHE A 128 1.99 -1.09 -10.11
CA PHE A 128 3.37 -1.42 -10.45
C PHE A 128 3.67 -2.83 -9.98
N THR A 129 4.66 -3.51 -10.57
CA THR A 129 5.31 -4.55 -9.75
C THR A 129 6.15 -3.88 -8.68
N ILE A 130 6.31 -4.50 -7.50
CA ILE A 130 7.04 -3.84 -6.41
C ILE A 130 8.51 -3.57 -6.76
N ARG A 131 9.13 -4.48 -7.54
CA ARG A 131 10.51 -4.32 -8.00
C ARG A 131 10.62 -3.30 -9.15
N GLU A 132 9.62 -3.23 -10.04
CA GLU A 132 9.51 -2.14 -11.04
C GLU A 132 9.48 -0.79 -10.31
N PHE A 133 8.60 -0.62 -9.31
CA PHE A 133 8.52 0.63 -8.57
C PHE A 133 9.85 0.99 -7.92
N ALA A 134 10.48 0.06 -7.20
CA ALA A 134 11.77 0.27 -6.57
C ALA A 134 12.86 0.69 -7.58
N ARG A 135 12.88 0.08 -8.76
CA ARG A 135 13.79 0.46 -9.85
C ARG A 135 13.49 1.85 -10.40
N LEU A 136 12.22 2.19 -10.60
CA LEU A 136 11.80 3.51 -11.11
C LEU A 136 12.16 4.64 -10.15
N VAL A 137 12.19 4.38 -8.85
CA VAL A 137 12.52 5.38 -7.82
C VAL A 137 13.97 5.28 -7.33
N ASN A 138 14.75 4.37 -7.90
CA ASN A 138 16.16 4.22 -7.55
C ASN A 138 16.94 5.44 -8.06
N GLY A 139 17.73 6.06 -7.19
CA GLY A 139 18.53 7.24 -7.54
C GLY A 139 17.76 8.56 -7.56
N VAL A 140 16.47 8.57 -7.21
CA VAL A 140 15.67 9.79 -7.04
C VAL A 140 16.30 10.69 -5.98
N THR A 141 16.57 11.94 -6.33
CA THR A 141 17.17 12.95 -5.46
C THR A 141 16.11 13.70 -4.65
N ASP A 142 16.50 14.55 -3.69
CA ASP A 142 15.52 15.35 -2.94
C ASP A 142 14.91 16.47 -3.82
N GLU A 143 15.65 16.94 -4.83
CA GLU A 143 15.18 17.91 -5.84
C GLU A 143 14.03 17.33 -6.68
N ASP A 144 14.13 16.05 -7.05
CA ASP A 144 13.05 15.34 -7.76
C ASP A 144 11.76 15.23 -6.93
N LEU A 145 11.83 15.43 -5.61
CA LEU A 145 10.71 15.32 -4.68
C LEU A 145 10.12 16.69 -4.30
N GLU A 146 10.58 17.79 -4.91
CA GLU A 146 10.16 19.15 -4.56
C GLU A 146 8.64 19.35 -4.65
N GLU A 147 7.98 18.77 -5.66
CA GLU A 147 6.53 18.89 -5.82
C GLU A 147 5.77 18.29 -4.63
N ALA A 148 6.19 17.11 -4.16
CA ALA A 148 5.63 16.50 -2.95
C ALA A 148 6.07 17.27 -1.70
N ALA A 149 7.30 17.77 -1.66
CA ALA A 149 7.82 18.52 -0.52
C ALA A 149 7.10 19.86 -0.32
N ALA A 150 6.59 20.48 -1.39
CA ALA A 150 5.85 21.74 -1.38
C ALA A 150 4.46 21.64 -0.74
N LEU A 151 3.89 20.43 -0.64
CA LEU A 151 2.62 20.21 0.04
C LEU A 151 2.79 20.29 1.57
N PRO A 152 1.74 20.71 2.32
CA PRO A 152 1.80 20.78 3.78
C PRO A 152 2.24 19.46 4.42
N LEU A 153 3.02 19.51 5.50
CA LEU A 153 3.52 18.29 6.16
C LEU A 153 2.41 17.32 6.63
N HIS A 154 1.23 17.86 6.93
CA HIS A 154 0.06 17.09 7.35
C HIS A 154 -0.73 16.50 6.18
N ASP A 155 -0.47 16.92 4.94
CA ASP A 155 -1.11 16.37 3.74
C ASP A 155 -0.37 15.12 3.25
N VAL A 156 -0.40 14.06 4.05
CA VAL A 156 0.29 12.80 3.74
C VAL A 156 -0.26 12.18 2.45
N VAL A 157 -1.58 12.23 2.26
CA VAL A 157 -2.28 11.65 1.10
C VAL A 157 -1.87 12.36 -0.20
N GLY A 158 -1.87 13.69 -0.21
CA GLY A 158 -1.45 14.48 -1.37
C GLY A 158 0.01 14.20 -1.73
N ARG A 159 0.89 14.17 -0.72
CA ARG A 159 2.32 13.89 -0.91
C ARG A 159 2.57 12.51 -1.51
N PHE A 160 1.92 11.48 -0.98
CA PHE A 160 2.09 10.12 -1.48
C PHE A 160 1.51 9.98 -2.89
N SER A 161 0.35 10.60 -3.17
CA SER A 161 -0.24 10.66 -4.51
C SER A 161 0.72 11.30 -5.53
N THR A 162 1.38 12.40 -5.17
CA THR A 162 2.40 13.05 -6.02
C THR A 162 3.56 12.11 -6.32
N LEU A 163 4.03 11.34 -5.33
CA LEU A 163 5.13 10.37 -5.53
C LEU A 163 4.72 9.21 -6.44
N VAL A 164 3.48 8.75 -6.38
CA VAL A 164 2.96 7.73 -7.30
C VAL A 164 2.94 8.28 -8.73
N GLY A 165 2.49 9.53 -8.91
CA GLY A 165 2.54 10.23 -10.20
C GLY A 165 3.96 10.38 -10.74
N PHE A 166 4.90 10.76 -9.87
CA PHE A 166 6.32 10.83 -10.20
C PHE A 166 6.87 9.47 -10.62
N ALA A 167 6.66 8.41 -9.83
CA ALA A 167 7.13 7.06 -10.18
C ALA A 167 6.54 6.58 -11.53
N ALA A 168 5.27 6.93 -11.82
CA ALA A 168 4.65 6.62 -13.11
C ALA A 168 5.33 7.36 -14.28
N SER A 169 5.77 8.61 -14.09
CA SER A 169 6.45 9.39 -15.13
C SER A 169 7.85 8.85 -15.45
N GLN A 170 8.50 8.20 -14.49
CA GLN A 170 9.82 7.58 -14.67
C GLN A 170 9.82 6.38 -15.63
N ARG A 171 8.66 5.77 -15.94
CA ARG A 171 8.57 4.61 -16.86
C ARG A 171 9.15 4.86 -18.25
N GLY A 172 9.22 6.12 -18.70
CA GLY A 172 9.83 6.50 -19.99
C GLY A 172 11.28 6.96 -19.89
N ALA A 173 11.79 7.22 -18.68
CA ALA A 173 13.11 7.79 -18.44
C ALA A 173 14.12 6.76 -17.92
N VAL A 174 13.65 5.79 -17.13
CA VAL A 174 14.49 4.72 -16.56
C VAL A 174 14.54 3.55 -17.52
N ASN A 175 15.75 3.02 -17.75
CA ASN A 175 15.96 1.86 -18.61
C ASN A 175 15.11 0.67 -18.12
N PRO A 176 14.52 -0.11 -19.04
CA PRO A 176 13.87 -1.37 -18.68
C PRO A 176 14.91 -2.34 -18.07
N PRO A 177 14.46 -3.34 -17.28
CA PRO A 177 15.37 -4.35 -16.75
C PRO A 177 16.01 -5.16 -17.90
N GLU A 178 17.15 -5.79 -17.62
CA GLU A 178 17.83 -6.67 -18.58
C GLU A 178 16.95 -7.85 -18.97
N SER A 179 16.33 -8.48 -17.96
CA SER A 179 15.27 -9.45 -18.14
C SER A 179 13.95 -8.88 -17.64
N PRO A 180 12.84 -9.04 -18.38
CA PRO A 180 11.52 -8.70 -17.87
C PRO A 180 11.18 -9.36 -16.52
N ASP A 181 11.75 -10.53 -16.24
CA ASP A 181 11.53 -11.28 -14.99
C ASP A 181 12.22 -10.63 -13.77
N ASP A 182 13.16 -9.71 -13.98
CA ASP A 182 13.88 -9.01 -12.90
C ASP A 182 12.94 -8.08 -12.11
N ASP A 183 11.81 -7.70 -12.69
CA ASP A 183 10.77 -6.94 -12.00
C ASP A 183 9.77 -7.84 -11.24
N ASP A 184 9.95 -9.17 -11.26
CA ASP A 184 9.10 -10.14 -10.56
C ASP A 184 9.75 -10.62 -9.25
N VAL A 185 8.90 -10.96 -8.27
CA VAL A 185 9.31 -11.65 -7.04
C VAL A 185 9.02 -13.14 -7.20
N VAL A 186 10.06 -13.97 -7.10
CA VAL A 186 9.97 -15.42 -7.25
C VAL A 186 8.93 -16.02 -6.31
N ASP A 187 8.12 -16.96 -6.80
CA ASP A 187 7.07 -17.60 -6.02
C ASP A 187 7.62 -18.73 -5.13
N PRO A 188 7.56 -18.60 -3.78
CA PRO A 188 8.09 -19.63 -2.89
C PRO A 188 7.05 -20.70 -2.50
N TYR A 189 5.79 -20.57 -2.92
CA TYR A 189 4.73 -21.47 -2.45
C TYR A 189 5.02 -22.95 -2.79
N ARG A 190 5.03 -23.80 -1.75
CA ARG A 190 5.39 -25.24 -1.82
C ARG A 190 6.80 -25.49 -2.40
N ARG A 191 7.73 -24.55 -2.21
CA ARG A 191 9.14 -24.66 -2.58
C ARG A 191 10.01 -24.78 -1.33
N SER A 192 11.32 -24.94 -1.52
CA SER A 192 12.29 -25.04 -0.44
C SER A 192 12.47 -23.71 0.30
N ASP A 193 13.01 -23.78 1.52
CA ASP A 193 13.40 -22.62 2.34
C ASP A 193 14.34 -21.67 1.59
N GLU A 194 15.21 -22.20 0.72
CA GLU A 194 16.08 -21.39 -0.14
C GLU A 194 15.29 -20.49 -1.10
N VAL A 195 14.17 -20.97 -1.64
CA VAL A 195 13.29 -20.15 -2.51
C VAL A 195 12.52 -19.11 -1.68
N TYR A 196 12.13 -19.43 -0.44
CA TYR A 196 11.59 -18.44 0.49
C TYR A 196 12.61 -17.34 0.80
N ALA A 197 13.86 -17.72 1.08
CA ALA A 197 14.95 -16.78 1.31
C ALA A 197 15.21 -15.92 0.07
N GLU A 198 15.21 -16.50 -1.13
CA GLU A 198 15.35 -15.74 -2.38
C GLU A 198 14.19 -14.77 -2.59
N SER A 199 12.94 -15.21 -2.37
CA SER A 199 11.78 -14.33 -2.44
C SER A 199 11.92 -13.14 -1.48
N ALA A 200 12.39 -13.37 -0.26
CA ALA A 200 12.67 -12.31 0.70
C ALA A 200 13.82 -11.39 0.26
N ARG A 201 14.92 -11.93 -0.29
CA ARG A 201 16.05 -11.15 -0.83
C ARG A 201 15.62 -10.22 -1.96
N GLN A 202 14.63 -10.61 -2.76
CA GLN A 202 14.08 -9.77 -3.82
C GLN A 202 13.06 -8.75 -3.30
N LEU A 203 12.22 -9.15 -2.34
CA LEU A 203 11.12 -8.33 -1.84
C LEU A 203 11.57 -7.24 -0.87
N VAL A 204 12.44 -7.57 0.10
CA VAL A 204 12.81 -6.67 1.19
C VAL A 204 13.49 -5.39 0.70
N PRO A 205 14.49 -5.43 -0.21
CA PRO A 205 15.09 -4.22 -0.75
C PRO A 205 14.06 -3.35 -1.48
N ALA A 206 13.14 -3.97 -2.24
CA ALA A 206 12.11 -3.23 -2.96
C ALA A 206 11.14 -2.51 -2.00
N VAL A 207 10.73 -3.16 -0.90
CA VAL A 207 9.94 -2.52 0.16
C VAL A 207 10.72 -1.37 0.81
N ASN A 208 12.01 -1.56 1.08
CA ASN A 208 12.84 -0.52 1.70
C ASN A 208 12.96 0.73 0.82
N GLU A 209 13.05 0.58 -0.50
CA GLU A 209 13.04 1.73 -1.44
C GLU A 209 11.70 2.49 -1.38
N VAL A 210 10.57 1.78 -1.37
CA VAL A 210 9.23 2.38 -1.22
C VAL A 210 9.14 3.17 0.09
N VAL A 211 9.54 2.55 1.20
CA VAL A 211 9.51 3.16 2.53
C VAL A 211 10.43 4.38 2.58
N SER A 212 11.66 4.27 2.06
CA SER A 212 12.64 5.36 2.01
C SER A 212 12.10 6.57 1.26
N LEU A 213 11.52 6.36 0.07
CA LEU A 213 10.91 7.41 -0.73
C LEU A 213 9.81 8.17 0.04
N PHE A 214 8.89 7.42 0.65
CA PHE A 214 7.80 8.02 1.44
C PHE A 214 8.31 8.78 2.65
N HIS A 215 9.32 8.30 3.37
CA HIS A 215 9.95 9.06 4.46
C HIS A 215 10.61 10.34 3.97
N ARG A 216 11.37 10.28 2.87
CA ARG A 216 12.07 11.45 2.31
C ARG A 216 11.10 12.56 1.88
N SER A 217 9.98 12.19 1.28
CA SER A 217 8.93 13.17 0.91
C SER A 217 8.40 13.96 2.09
N THR A 218 8.56 13.46 3.32
CA THR A 218 8.05 14.11 4.54
C THR A 218 9.07 14.87 5.36
N ARG A 219 10.30 14.98 4.87
CA ARG A 219 11.33 15.80 5.52
C ARG A 219 11.07 17.28 5.24
N VAL A 220 11.42 18.11 6.21
CA VAL A 220 11.47 19.56 6.01
C VAL A 220 12.68 19.84 5.14
N HIS A 221 12.49 20.40 3.94
CA HIS A 221 13.59 21.02 3.22
C HIS A 221 14.01 22.26 4.02
N GLN A 222 15.13 22.17 4.74
CA GLN A 222 15.80 23.38 5.23
C GLN A 222 16.61 23.95 4.05
N PRO A 223 16.41 25.23 3.70
CA PRO A 223 17.19 25.89 2.66
C PRO A 223 18.67 26.04 3.04
#